data_AF-Q5E369-F1
#
_entry.id   AF-Q5E369-F1
#
_cell.length_a   1.000
_cell.length_b   1.000
_cell.length_c   1.000
_cell.angle_alpha   90.00
_cell.angle_beta   90.00
_cell.angle_gamma   90.00
#
_symmetry.space_group_name_H-M   'P 1'
#
loop_
_entity.id
_entity.type
_entity.pdbx_description
1 polymer ?
#
loop_
_entity_poly.entity_id
_entity_poly.type
_entity_poly.pdbx_seq_one_letter_code
_entity_poly.pdbx_strand_id
1 'polypeptide(L)'
;MHLNLEMLQEKLLKLASEANLELKLEVEEYELEPVQDDVHDELKSQYPDAAIAMGFHDEYLHRFFVLDYIENKTFRFIEVSRSYIFISRAIEADDGEWDLDEREKLKGEYW
;
A
#
# COMPACT_ATOMS: atom_id res chain seq x y z
N MET A 1 -13.35 -11.95 -10.39
CA MET A 1 -12.42 -11.57 -11.47
C MET A 1 -11.19 -11.05 -10.77
N HIS A 2 -10.05 -11.75 -10.81
CA HIS A 2 -8.82 -11.26 -10.17
C HIS A 2 -8.13 -10.26 -11.11
N LEU A 3 -7.61 -9.17 -10.56
CA LEU A 3 -6.64 -8.32 -11.25
C LEU A 3 -5.26 -8.97 -11.13
N ASN A 4 -4.46 -8.87 -12.19
CA ASN A 4 -3.07 -9.33 -12.14
C ASN A 4 -2.27 -8.43 -11.18
N LEU A 5 -1.28 -9.01 -10.50
CA LEU A 5 -0.37 -8.31 -9.58
C LEU A 5 0.32 -7.12 -10.26
N GLU A 6 0.79 -7.28 -11.49
CA GLU A 6 1.42 -6.19 -12.27
C GLU A 6 0.46 -4.99 -12.42
N MET A 7 -0.82 -5.24 -12.71
CA MET A 7 -1.82 -4.17 -12.83
C MET A 7 -2.10 -3.50 -11.48
N LEU A 8 -2.06 -4.25 -10.38
CA LEU A 8 -2.20 -3.68 -9.04
C LEU A 8 -0.99 -2.83 -8.66
N GLN A 9 0.20 -3.26 -9.03
CA GLN A 9 1.44 -2.50 -8.82
C GLN A 9 1.41 -1.18 -9.59
N GLU A 10 1.02 -1.20 -10.87
CA GLU A 10 0.84 0.02 -11.68
C GLU A 10 -0.19 0.98 -11.05
N LYS A 11 -1.33 0.45 -10.58
CA LYS A 11 -2.37 1.24 -9.92
C LYS A 11 -1.91 1.85 -8.61
N LEU A 12 -1.17 1.08 -7.81
CA LEU A 12 -0.58 1.55 -6.55
C LEU A 12 0.41 2.70 -6.80
N LEU A 13 1.28 2.56 -7.80
CA LEU A 13 2.19 3.63 -8.21
C LEU A 13 1.44 4.90 -8.66
N LYS A 14 0.36 4.75 -9.43
CA LYS A 14 -0.45 5.88 -9.87
C LYS A 14 -1.09 6.61 -8.68
N LEU A 15 -1.78 5.87 -7.81
CA LEU A 15 -2.43 6.42 -6.61
C LEU A 15 -1.42 7.17 -5.73
N ALA A 16 -0.22 6.62 -5.55
CA ALA A 16 0.82 7.25 -4.77
C ALA A 16 1.44 8.49 -5.44
N SER A 17 1.59 8.47 -6.76
CA SER A 17 2.04 9.63 -7.52
C SER A 17 1.08 10.81 -7.41
N GLU A 18 -0.24 10.56 -7.41
CA GLU A 18 -1.26 11.60 -7.19
C GLU A 18 -1.18 12.20 -5.78
N ALA A 19 -0.73 11.40 -4.80
CA ALA A 19 -0.44 11.84 -3.44
C ALA A 19 0.98 12.42 -3.25
N ASN A 20 1.76 12.58 -4.32
CA ASN A 20 3.15 13.05 -4.32
C ASN A 20 4.08 12.20 -3.41
N LEU A 21 3.88 10.88 -3.45
CA LEU A 21 4.69 9.88 -2.74
C LEU A 21 5.59 9.13 -3.71
N GLU A 22 6.86 8.94 -3.33
CA GLU A 22 7.77 8.06 -4.06
C GLU A 22 7.67 6.63 -3.49
N LEU A 23 7.29 5.68 -4.34
CA LEU A 23 7.18 4.26 -4.00
C LEU A 23 8.23 3.40 -4.71
N LYS A 24 8.63 2.32 -4.05
CA LYS A 24 9.47 1.24 -4.56
C LYS A 24 8.71 -0.09 -4.40
N LEU A 25 8.50 -0.80 -5.50
CA LEU A 25 7.70 -2.04 -5.52
C LEU A 25 8.49 -3.26 -5.02
N GLU A 26 9.80 -3.30 -5.27
CA GLU A 26 10.67 -4.43 -4.94
C GLU A 26 11.22 -4.27 -3.53
N VAL A 27 10.34 -4.44 -2.53
CA VAL A 27 10.68 -4.29 -1.10
C VAL A 27 11.84 -5.22 -0.68
N GLU A 28 11.90 -6.43 -1.23
CA GLU A 28 12.91 -7.45 -0.91
C GLU A 28 14.34 -7.04 -1.31
N GLU A 29 14.51 -6.05 -2.19
CA GLU A 29 15.83 -5.56 -2.59
C GLU A 29 16.43 -4.56 -1.59
N TYR A 30 15.67 -4.14 -0.58
CA TYR A 30 16.10 -3.17 0.42
C TYR A 30 16.55 -3.85 1.71
N GLU A 31 17.59 -3.31 2.33
CA GLU A 31 18.00 -3.73 3.68
C GLU A 31 16.99 -3.18 4.69
N LEU A 32 15.99 -4.00 5.02
CA LEU A 32 14.99 -3.71 6.03
C LEU A 32 15.55 -3.88 7.44
N GLU A 33 15.16 -2.99 8.36
CA GLU A 33 15.32 -3.28 9.79
C GLU A 33 14.48 -4.53 10.15
N PRO A 34 14.88 -5.36 11.12
CA PRO A 34 14.17 -6.60 11.45
C PRO A 34 12.65 -6.44 11.67
N VAL A 35 12.24 -5.35 12.33
CA VAL A 35 10.82 -5.05 12.58
C VAL A 35 10.07 -4.70 11.29
N GLN A 36 10.75 -4.09 10.31
CA GLN A 36 10.15 -3.78 9.01
C GLN A 36 10.02 -5.04 8.14
N ASP A 37 10.98 -5.97 8.26
CA ASP A 37 10.94 -7.29 7.61
C ASP A 37 9.75 -8.10 8.13
N ASP A 38 9.59 -8.18 9.46
CA ASP A 38 8.43 -8.83 10.09
C ASP A 38 7.08 -8.26 9.60
N VAL A 39 6.99 -6.93 9.46
CA VAL A 39 5.78 -6.26 8.94
C VAL A 39 5.55 -6.62 7.48
N HIS A 40 6.59 -6.59 6.66
CA HIS A 40 6.47 -6.89 5.24
C HIS A 40 6.00 -8.34 5.02
N ASP A 41 6.57 -9.30 5.77
CA ASP A 41 6.18 -10.70 5.73
C ASP A 41 4.73 -10.91 6.20
N GLU A 42 4.31 -10.20 7.25
CA GLU A 42 2.92 -10.23 7.71
C GLU A 42 1.97 -9.69 6.64
N LEU A 43 2.30 -8.57 6.00
CA LEU A 43 1.50 -7.99 4.92
C LEU A 43 1.39 -8.95 3.72
N LYS A 44 2.51 -9.56 3.31
CA LYS A 44 2.51 -10.59 2.26
C LYS A 44 1.67 -11.81 2.62
N SER A 45 1.71 -12.24 3.88
CA SER A 45 0.93 -13.38 4.32
C SER A 45 -0.57 -13.08 4.40
N GLN A 46 -0.96 -11.88 4.81
CA GLN A 46 -2.37 -11.48 4.92
C GLN A 46 -2.97 -11.13 3.55
N TYR A 47 -2.16 -10.54 2.66
CA TYR A 47 -2.59 -10.04 1.35
C TYR A 47 -1.71 -10.62 0.23
N PRO A 48 -1.76 -11.94 -0.02
CA PRO A 48 -0.85 -12.61 -0.94
C PRO A 48 -0.98 -12.17 -2.41
N ASP A 49 -2.15 -11.65 -2.79
CA ASP A 49 -2.44 -11.20 -4.16
C ASP A 49 -2.38 -9.67 -4.30
N ALA A 50 -2.01 -8.95 -3.24
CA ALA A 50 -1.98 -7.49 -3.24
C ALA A 50 -0.64 -6.96 -3.74
N ALA A 51 -0.67 -5.77 -4.33
CA ALA A 51 0.55 -5.01 -4.58
C ALA A 51 1.04 -4.41 -3.27
N ILE A 52 2.30 -4.68 -2.91
CA ILE A 52 2.95 -4.11 -1.73
C ILE A 52 4.12 -3.28 -2.22
N ALA A 53 4.25 -2.07 -1.68
CA ALA A 53 5.33 -1.15 -1.98
C ALA A 53 5.84 -0.49 -0.71
N MET A 54 7.11 -0.09 -0.72
CA MET A 54 7.67 0.79 0.30
C MET A 54 7.67 2.21 -0.22
N GLY A 55 7.15 3.14 0.57
CA GLY A 55 7.25 4.56 0.28
C GLY A 55 8.28 5.25 1.16
N PHE A 56 8.91 6.25 0.57
CA PHE A 56 9.96 7.06 1.18
C PHE A 56 9.48 8.50 1.27
N HIS A 57 9.62 9.10 2.45
CA HIS A 57 9.45 10.53 2.64
C HIS A 57 10.65 11.06 3.43
N ASP A 58 11.33 12.07 2.87
CA ASP A 58 12.55 12.68 3.41
C ASP A 58 13.62 11.64 3.81
N GLU A 59 13.87 10.62 2.97
CA GLU A 59 14.90 9.56 3.14
C GLU A 59 14.80 8.65 4.38
N TYR A 60 13.96 8.98 5.37
CA TYR A 60 13.93 8.28 6.67
C TYR A 60 12.56 7.70 7.01
N LEU A 61 11.48 8.23 6.44
CA LEU A 61 10.14 7.76 6.77
C LEU A 61 9.73 6.63 5.83
N HIS A 62 10.07 5.41 6.22
CA HIS A 62 9.64 4.19 5.54
C HIS A 62 8.21 3.85 5.93
N ARG A 63 7.31 3.79 4.95
CA ARG A 63 5.94 3.31 5.10
C ARG A 63 5.71 2.16 4.13
N PHE A 64 4.90 1.18 4.51
CA PHE A 64 4.40 0.19 3.56
C PHE A 64 3.04 0.62 3.02
N PHE A 65 2.84 0.37 1.74
CA PHE A 65 1.59 0.61 1.06
C PHE A 65 1.12 -0.69 0.43
N VAL A 66 -0.13 -1.06 0.69
CA VAL A 66 -0.77 -2.25 0.13
C VAL A 66 -1.98 -1.82 -0.68
N LEU A 67 -2.10 -2.36 -1.89
CA LEU A 67 -3.30 -2.22 -2.72
C LEU A 67 -3.84 -3.61 -3.06
N ASP A 68 -4.98 -3.92 -2.47
CA ASP A 68 -5.68 -5.19 -2.63
C ASP A 68 -6.99 -4.96 -3.41
N TYR A 69 -7.26 -5.79 -4.42
CA TYR A 69 -8.48 -5.65 -5.21
C TYR A 69 -9.67 -6.32 -4.52
N ILE A 70 -10.76 -5.59 -4.35
CA ILE A 70 -12.00 -6.14 -3.78
C ILE A 70 -12.93 -6.54 -4.93
N GLU A 71 -13.62 -5.58 -5.53
CA GLU A 71 -14.57 -5.77 -6.63
C GLU A 71 -14.96 -4.43 -7.28
N ASN A 72 -15.52 -4.44 -8.49
CA ASN A 72 -16.12 -3.25 -9.12
C ASN A 72 -15.24 -1.99 -9.07
N LYS A 73 -13.95 -2.10 -9.45
CA LYS A 73 -12.96 -1.01 -9.36
C LYS A 73 -12.77 -0.43 -7.94
N THR A 74 -13.21 -1.15 -6.92
CA THR A 74 -12.92 -0.87 -5.52
C THR A 74 -11.68 -1.65 -5.09
N PHE A 75 -10.80 -0.95 -4.40
CA PHE A 75 -9.57 -1.45 -3.84
C PHE A 75 -9.53 -1.15 -2.34
N ARG A 76 -8.90 -2.03 -1.58
CA ARG A 76 -8.46 -1.75 -0.21
C ARG A 76 -7.05 -1.18 -0.30
N PHE A 77 -6.90 0.05 0.17
CA PHE A 77 -5.62 0.73 0.27
C PHE A 77 -5.17 0.76 1.74
N ILE A 78 -4.01 0.19 2.04
CA ILE A 78 -3.48 0.14 3.40
C ILE A 78 -2.16 0.89 3.43
N GLU A 79 -2.03 1.84 4.34
CA GLU A 79 -0.77 2.53 4.64
C GLU A 79 -0.34 2.12 6.04
N VAL A 80 0.82 1.47 6.15
CA VAL A 80 1.43 1.09 7.42
C VAL A 80 2.62 2.00 7.69
N SER A 81 2.55 2.70 8.82
CA SER A 81 3.59 3.60 9.32
C SER A 81 4.06 3.16 10.70
N ARG A 82 5.06 3.84 11.25
CA ARG A 82 5.63 3.49 12.57
C ARG A 82 4.70 3.53 13.77
N SER A 83 3.51 4.08 13.61
CA SER A 83 2.63 4.29 14.77
C SER A 83 1.17 4.05 14.43
N TYR A 84 0.87 3.93 13.14
CA TYR A 84 -0.49 3.88 12.66
C TYR A 84 -0.59 3.01 11.42
N ILE A 85 -1.69 2.29 11.34
CA ILE A 85 -2.18 1.67 10.12
C ILE A 85 -3.38 2.48 9.68
N PHE A 86 -3.38 2.91 8.43
CA PHE A 86 -4.52 3.54 7.80
C PHE A 86 -5.08 2.60 6.76
N ILE A 87 -6.37 2.32 6.85
CA ILE A 87 -7.07 1.48 5.87
C ILE A 87 -8.08 2.39 5.20
N SER A 88 -7.98 2.49 3.87
CA SER A 88 -8.90 3.27 3.07
C SER A 88 -9.54 2.46 1.96
N ARG A 89 -10.76 2.84 1.58
CA ARG A 89 -11.40 2.34 0.37
C ARG A 89 -11.04 3.27 -0.78
N ALA A 90 -10.34 2.75 -1.78
CA ALA A 90 -9.97 3.47 -2.99
C ALA A 90 -10.84 3.01 -4.15
N ILE A 91 -11.56 3.94 -4.79
CA ILE A 91 -12.46 3.65 -5.90
C ILE A 91 -11.94 4.36 -7.14
N GLU A 92 -11.64 3.58 -8.18
CA GLU A 92 -11.19 4.15 -9.46
C GLU A 92 -12.41 4.52 -10.32
N ALA A 93 -12.53 5.82 -10.63
CA ALA A 93 -13.55 6.35 -11.51
C ALA A 93 -13.31 5.97 -12.99
N ASP A 94 -14.27 6.27 -13.87
CA ASP A 94 -14.17 5.91 -15.29
C ASP A 94 -13.14 6.74 -16.07
N ASP A 95 -12.80 7.93 -15.57
CA ASP A 95 -11.69 8.76 -16.06
C ASP A 95 -10.32 8.36 -15.48
N GLY A 96 -10.32 7.39 -14.56
CA GLY A 96 -9.14 6.88 -13.88
C GLY A 96 -8.69 7.73 -12.69
N GLU A 97 -9.45 8.74 -12.26
CA GLU A 97 -9.21 9.41 -10.97
C GLU A 97 -9.59 8.49 -9.80
N TRP A 98 -8.99 8.76 -8.64
CA TRP A 98 -9.19 7.97 -7.43
C TRP A 98 -9.99 8.73 -6.38
N ASP A 99 -11.06 8.11 -5.90
CA ASP A 99 -11.80 8.59 -4.75
C ASP A 99 -11.45 7.77 -3.50
N LEU A 100 -11.14 8.46 -2.40
CA LEU A 100 -10.76 7.88 -1.11
C LEU A 100 -11.86 8.18 -0.10
N ASP A 101 -12.76 7.22 0.08
CA ASP A 101 -14.07 7.48 0.70
C ASP A 101 -14.03 7.35 2.24
N GLU A 102 -13.45 6.26 2.75
CA GLU A 102 -13.38 5.97 4.19
C GLU A 102 -11.93 5.74 4.60
N ARG A 103 -11.48 6.36 5.70
CA ARG A 103 -10.15 6.15 6.29
C ARG A 103 -10.30 5.70 7.74
N GLU A 104 -10.14 4.41 7.99
CA GLU A 104 -9.96 3.87 9.33
C GLU A 104 -8.52 4.11 9.78
N LYS A 105 -8.34 4.57 11.02
CA LYS A 105 -7.04 4.76 11.65
C LYS A 105 -6.91 3.83 12.85
N LEU A 106 -6.04 2.84 12.72
CA LEU A 106 -5.69 1.92 13.80
C LEU A 106 -4.34 2.33 14.40
N LYS A 107 -4.17 2.09 15.70
CA LYS A 107 -2.86 2.19 16.34
C LYS A 107 -2.00 1.06 15.77
N GLY A 108 -0.90 1.41 15.10
CA GLY A 108 0.13 0.45 14.75
C GLY A 108 0.96 0.18 15.99
N GLU A 109 1.10 -1.08 16.37
CA GLU A 109 2.12 -1.52 17.33
C GLU A 109 3.32 -2.10 16.58
N TYR A 110 3.61 -1.49 15.45
CA TYR A 110 4.78 -1.80 14.67
C TYR A 110 5.75 -0.67 14.98
N TRP A 111 7.00 -1.04 15.23
CA TRP A 111 8.08 -0.32 15.94
C TRP A 111 8.02 -0.46 17.47
#